data_AF-A0A6B0VMM9-F1
#
_entry.id   AF-A0A6B0VMM9-F1
#
_cell.length_a   1.000
_cell.length_b   1.000
_cell.length_c   1.000
_cell.angle_alpha   90.00
_cell.angle_beta   90.00
_cell.angle_gamma   90.00
#
_symmetry.space_group_name_H-M   'P 1'
#
loop_
_entity.id
_entity.type
_entity.pdbx_description
1 polymer ?
#
loop_
_entity_poly.entity_id
_entity_poly.type
_entity_poly.pdbx_seq_one_letter_code
_entity_poly.pdbx_strand_id
1 'polypeptide(L)' 'MGIGYVAGVAHELRRDYERGVFDRQMLAIIGGSSTVAVAAIAKGAYSFGVIGLLTAALFIYQPAQADRRWRDERRVDP' A
#
# COMPACT_ATOMS: atom_id res chain seq x y z
N MET A 1 -10.94 -10.47 15.51
CA MET A 1 -10.17 -10.62 14.25
C MET A 1 -9.73 -9.24 13.79
N GLY A 2 -8.51 -8.78 14.07
CA GLY A 2 -8.15 -7.38 13.71
C GLY A 2 -6.67 -7.03 13.74
N ILE A 3 -5.86 -7.65 14.60
CA ILE A 3 -4.46 -7.23 14.81
C ILE A 3 -3.47 -8.01 13.93
N GLY A 4 -3.73 -9.32 13.71
CA GLY A 4 -2.86 -10.16 12.88
C GLY A 4 -2.84 -9.79 11.40
N TYR A 5 -3.95 -9.27 10.86
CA TYR A 5 -4.03 -8.84 9.47
C TYR A 5 -3.23 -7.55 9.23
N VAL A 6 -3.36 -6.57 10.12
CA VAL A 6 -2.60 -5.30 10.03
C VAL A 6 -1.10 -5.55 10.19
N ALA A 7 -0.72 -6.44 11.12
CA ALA A 7 0.67 -6.86 11.26
C ALA A 7 1.18 -7.61 10.02
N GLY A 8 0.34 -8.46 9.41
CA GLY A 8 0.65 -9.16 8.16
C GLY A 8 0.88 -8.19 7.00
N VAL A 9 -0.02 -7.21 6.82
CA VAL A 9 0.10 -6.17 5.79
C VAL A 9 1.37 -5.32 6.03
N ALA A 10 1.64 -4.92 7.27
CA ALA A 10 2.85 -4.17 7.59
C ALA A 10 4.13 -4.99 7.32
N HIS A 11 4.08 -6.30 7.59
CA HIS A 11 5.19 -7.21 7.32
C HIS A 11 5.41 -7.41 5.81
N GLU A 12 4.34 -7.55 5.03
CA GLU A 12 4.41 -7.63 3.57
C GLU A 12 4.95 -6.33 2.96
N LEU A 13 4.46 -5.17 3.39
CA LEU A 13 4.99 -3.86 2.95
C LEU A 13 6.48 -3.70 3.29
N ARG A 14 6.92 -4.16 4.46
CA ARG A 14 8.34 -4.16 4.82
C ARG A 14 9.15 -5.08 3.92
N ARG A 15 8.64 -6.28 3.64
CA ARG A 15 9.31 -7.25 2.77
C ARG A 15 9.40 -6.76 1.33
N ASP A 16 8.38 -6.05 0.85
CA ASP A 16 8.36 -5.46 -0.48
C ASP A 16 9.29 -4.23 -0.58
N TYR A 17 9.45 -3.46 0.51
CA TYR A 17 10.50 -2.45 0.62
C TYR A 17 11.91 -3.06 0.59
N GLU A 18 12.16 -4.13 1.36
CA GLU A 18 13.44 -4.83 1.36
C GLU A 18 13.77 -5.47 0.00
N ARG A 19 12.76 -5.73 -0.84
CA ARG A 19 12.91 -6.21 -2.24
C ARG A 19 13.04 -5.09 -3.27
N GLY A 20 12.97 -3.82 -2.86
CA GLY A 20 13.04 -2.66 -3.75
C GLY A 20 11.78 -2.42 -4.59
N VAL A 21 10.65 -3.07 -4.26
CA VAL A 21 9.35 -2.87 -4.94
C VAL A 21 8.75 -1.51 -4.54
N PHE A 22 8.96 -1.08 -3.30
CA PHE A 22 8.56 0.24 -2.81
C PHE A 22 9.78 1.01 -2.30
N ASP A 23 9.83 2.32 -2.60
CA ASP A 23 10.76 3.24 -1.95
C ASP A 23 10.16 3.84 -0.66
N ARG A 24 11.02 4.37 0.20
CA ARG A 24 10.67 4.99 1.49
C ARG A 24 9.66 6.12 1.33
N GLN A 25 9.71 6.86 0.21
CA GLN A 25 8.73 7.91 -0.08
C GLN A 25 7.32 7.35 -0.32
N MET A 26 7.19 6.23 -1.04
CA MET A 26 5.89 5.56 -1.26
C MET A 26 5.31 5.03 0.04
N LEU A 27 6.13 4.41 0.89
CA LEU A 27 5.68 3.95 2.20
C LEU A 27 5.16 5.11 3.07
N ALA A 28 5.83 6.26 3.03
CA ALA A 28 5.39 7.46 3.74
C ALA A 28 4.04 7.97 3.21
N ILE A 29 3.81 7.93 1.89
CA ILE A 29 2.52 8.31 1.28
C ILE A 29 1.41 7.34 1.72
N ILE A 30 1.65 6.03 1.68
CA ILE A 30 0.67 5.02 2.08
C ILE A 30 0.30 5.16 3.56
N GLY A 31 1.31 5.28 4.44
CA GLY A 31 1.10 5.48 5.87
C GLY A 31 0.42 6.80 6.20
N GLY A 32 0.84 7.89 5.56
CA GLY A 32 0.28 9.22 5.74
C GLY A 32 -1.18 9.32 5.28
N SER A 33 -1.48 8.85 4.07
CA SER A 33 -2.85 8.84 3.53
C SER A 33 -3.79 7.96 4.35
N SER A 34 -3.33 6.82 4.84
CA SER A 34 -4.10 5.96 5.76
C SER A 34 -4.38 6.66 7.10
N THR A 35 -3.40 7.37 7.66
CA THR A 35 -3.57 8.10 8.92
C THR A 35 -4.56 9.26 8.77
N VAL A 36 -4.45 10.03 7.68
CA VAL A 36 -5.39 11.10 7.33
C VAL A 36 -6.78 10.54 7.12
N ALA A 37 -6.90 9.38 6.46
CA ALA A 37 -8.19 8.74 6.25
C ALA A 37 -8.89 8.38 7.56
N VAL A 38 -8.18 7.72 8.48
CA VAL A 38 -8.74 7.37 9.80
C VAL A 38 -9.14 8.63 10.56
N ALA A 39 -8.30 9.66 10.57
CA ALA A 39 -8.61 10.93 11.23
C ALA A 39 -9.83 11.65 10.62
N ALA A 40 -9.99 11.61 9.29
CA ALA A 40 -11.12 12.20 8.60
C ALA A 40 -12.42 11.44 8.89
N ILE A 41 -12.40 10.11 8.86
CA ILE A 41 -13.55 9.26 9.20
C ILE A 41 -13.98 9.51 10.65
N ALA A 42 -13.02 9.55 11.59
CA ALA A 42 -13.30 9.81 13.00
C ALA A 42 -13.96 11.19 13.25
N LYS A 43 -13.73 12.17 12.36
CA LYS A 43 -14.34 13.50 12.40
C LYS A 43 -15.65 13.60 11.60
N GLY A 44 -16.15 12.50 11.04
CA GLY A 44 -17.37 12.47 10.22
C GLY A 44 -17.18 12.96 8.78
N ALA A 45 -15.94 13.24 8.36
CA ALA A 45 -15.58 13.68 7.02
C ALA A 45 -15.34 12.47 6.09
N TYR A 46 -16.36 11.62 5.92
CA TYR A 46 -16.24 10.32 5.26
C TYR A 46 -15.69 10.38 3.84
N SER A 47 -16.09 11.38 3.04
CA SER A 47 -15.59 11.53 1.66
C SER A 47 -14.07 11.68 1.62
N PHE A 48 -13.50 12.50 2.52
CA PHE A 48 -12.05 12.66 2.65
C PHE A 48 -11.38 11.39 3.19
N GLY A 49 -12.07 10.69 4.08
CA GLY A 49 -11.69 9.35 4.55
C GLY A 49 -11.51 8.35 3.41
N VAL A 50 -12.53 8.22 2.57
CA VAL A 50 -12.53 7.32 1.42
C VAL A 50 -11.46 7.71 0.42
N ILE A 51 -11.30 9.00 0.11
CA ILE A 51 -10.25 9.50 -0.78
C ILE A 51 -8.85 9.13 -0.24
N GLY A 52 -8.62 9.28 1.06
CA GLY A 52 -7.35 8.90 1.69
C GLY A 52 -7.07 7.40 1.58
N LEU A 53 -8.07 6.54 1.81
CA LEU A 53 -7.93 5.09 1.64
C LEU A 53 -7.69 4.68 0.18
N LEU A 54 -8.41 5.29 -0.77
CA LEU A 54 -8.22 5.04 -2.20
C LEU A 54 -6.84 5.47 -2.67
N THR A 55 -6.33 6.59 -2.13
CA THR A 55 -4.96 7.05 -2.40
C THR A 55 -3.97 6.01 -1.91
N ALA A 56 -4.08 5.55 -0.65
CA ALA A 56 -3.22 4.50 -0.13
C ALA A 56 -3.28 3.22 -1.00
N ALA A 57 -4.48 2.79 -1.39
CA ALA A 57 -4.69 1.60 -2.21
C ALA A 57 -4.05 1.72 -3.61
N LEU A 58 -4.15 2.89 -4.25
CA LEU A 58 -3.55 3.14 -5.57
C LEU A 58 -2.03 3.04 -5.52
N PHE A 59 -1.42 3.65 -4.50
CA PHE A 59 0.04 3.60 -4.31
C PHE A 59 0.55 2.21 -3.93
N ILE A 60 -0.28 1.34 -3.35
CA ILE A 60 0.05 -0.08 -3.14
C ILE A 60 -0.10 -0.87 -4.44
N TYR A 61 -1.16 -0.61 -5.23
CA TYR A 61 -1.51 -1.43 -6.39
C TYR A 61 -0.54 -1.26 -7.56
N GLN A 62 -0.06 -0.04 -7.84
CA GLN A 62 0.81 0.18 -8.99
C GLN A 62 2.15 -0.58 -8.92
N PRO A 63 2.89 -0.54 -7.80
CA PRO A 63 4.16 -1.27 -7.71
C PRO A 63 3.95 -2.77 -7.63
N ALA A 64 2.88 -3.23 -6.98
CA ALA A 64 2.52 -4.65 -6.98
C ALA A 64 2.23 -5.19 -8.39
N GLN A 65 1.61 -4.39 -9.26
CA GLN A 65 1.41 -4.75 -10.67
C GLN A 65 2.70 -4.67 -11.48
N ALA A 66 3.55 -3.67 -11.24
CA ALA A 66 4.84 -3.54 -11.91
C ALA A 66 5.77 -4.74 -11.59
N ASP A 67 5.81 -5.15 -10.31
CA ASP A 67 6.58 -6.31 -9.87
C ASP A 67 6.02 -7.63 -10.43
N ARG A 68 4.69 -7.80 -10.47
CA ARG A 68 4.07 -8.95 -11.15
C ARG A 68 4.44 -9.00 -12.63
N ARG A 69 4.33 -7.88 -13.33
CA ARG A 69 4.68 -7.79 -14.75
C ARG A 69 6.15 -8.17 -14.99
N TRP A 70 7.06 -7.67 -14.17
CA TRP A 70 8.49 -7.99 -14.27
C TRP A 70 8.78 -9.49 -14.03
N ARG A 71 8.09 -10.11 -13.07
CA ARG A 71 8.22 -11.56 -12.83
C ARG A 71 7.63 -12.39 -13.96
N ASP A 72 6.52 -11.95 -14.54
CA ASP A 72 5.89 -12.61 -15.67
C ASP A 72 6.80 -12.51 -16.90
N GLU A 73 7.37 -11.34 -17.21
CA GLU A 73 8.34 -11.15 -18.30
C GLU A 73 9.55 -12.12 -18.17
N ARG A 74 10.08 -12.33 -16.95
CA ARG A 74 11.16 -13.32 -16.71
C ARG A 74 10.75 -14.78 -16.79
N ARG A 75 9.46 -15.11 -16.74
CA ARG A 75 8.97 -16.48 -16.96
C ARG A 75 8.78 -16.81 -18.44
N VAL A 76 8.68 -15.79 -19.29
CA VAL A 76 8.51 -15.95 -20.75
C VAL A 76 9.85 -15.87 -21.49
N ASP A 77 10.94 -15.48 -20.83
CA ASP A 77 12.30 -15.60 -21.36
C ASP A 77 12.78 -17.08 -21.24
N PRO A 78 13.00 -17.80 -22.36
CA PRO A 78 13.36 -19.22 -22.38
C PRO A 78 14.82 -19.50 -21.97
#